data_AF-A0A8B3JLT3-F1
#
_entry.id   AF-A0A8B3JLT3-F1
#
_cell.length_a   1.000
_cell.length_b   1.000
_cell.length_c   1.000
_cell.angle_alpha   90.00
_cell.angle_beta   90.00
_cell.angle_gamma   90.00
#
_symmetry.space_group_name_H-M   'P 1'
#
loop_
_entity.id
_entity.type
_entity.pdbx_description
1 polymer ?
#
loop_
_entity_poly.entity_id
_entity_poly.type
_entity_poly.pdbx_seq_one_letter_code
_entity_poly.pdbx_strand_id
1 'polypeptide(L)'
;MEKRKKPPLERATWPTRHAMVMHGLAKNLPWLAFVNVSFAVMILLRHVLLKPGDPLYPTSPHLTKMVDASMLGIIILSAALVLMAWRRIAGISVVLFFCSAIWSVACFWFVTQLLLPHVWPLCVILLLAGLTALYFYPEGLLAFELPLWITLLIASWRLNDGLNLHFVIIWSVFTLILICGRFILLSWFDEAWRRNQQNQLLISRLDALAHQDPLTKTANRRKMEVVLENAVEQKKTFSVIMLDIDYFKRYNDTYGHQAGDECLTRVARVLKQSVRTPEDVVSRYGGEEFLVILFNCPEAIAEKVALRIQDGLRAEAIPHGASAVSDHVTVSMGITSMAEGLAGTEIIARADAALYRAKEAGRDRWSR
;
A
#
# COMPACT_ATOMS: atom_id res chain seq x y z
N MET A 1 -26.19 8.22 -20.86
CA MET A 1 -24.77 7.94 -20.60
C MET A 1 -24.64 7.44 -19.17
N GLU A 2 -24.50 6.12 -19.03
CA GLU A 2 -24.34 5.44 -17.75
C GLU A 2 -23.01 5.87 -17.11
N LYS A 3 -23.07 6.46 -15.91
CA LYS A 3 -21.90 6.68 -15.07
C LYS A 3 -21.31 5.31 -14.74
N ARG A 4 -20.31 4.86 -15.50
CA ARG A 4 -19.41 3.76 -15.09
C ARG A 4 -18.82 4.16 -13.74
N LYS A 5 -19.40 3.66 -12.65
CA LYS A 5 -18.74 3.61 -11.34
C LYS A 5 -17.44 2.85 -11.58
N LYS A 6 -16.31 3.58 -11.64
CA LYS A 6 -15.00 2.93 -11.55
C LYS A 6 -15.05 2.07 -10.29
N PRO A 7 -14.76 0.76 -10.35
CA PRO A 7 -14.65 -0.03 -9.14
C PRO A 7 -13.65 0.69 -8.22
N PRO A 8 -13.87 0.70 -6.89
CA PRO A 8 -12.87 1.22 -5.99
C PRO A 8 -11.60 0.47 -6.32
N LEU A 9 -10.60 1.21 -6.82
CA LEU A 9 -9.27 0.68 -7.00
C LEU A 9 -8.84 0.34 -5.57
N GLU A 10 -9.02 -0.92 -5.16
CA GLU A 10 -8.34 -1.50 -4.01
C GLU A 10 -6.85 -1.45 -4.35
N ARG A 11 -6.26 -0.26 -4.25
CA ARG A 11 -4.83 -0.07 -4.20
C ARG A 11 -4.44 -0.64 -2.86
N ALA A 12 -4.27 -1.95 -2.82
CA ALA A 12 -3.66 -2.60 -1.68
C ALA A 12 -2.20 -2.18 -1.65
N THR A 13 -1.96 -0.98 -1.13
CA THR A 13 -0.64 -0.46 -0.81
C THR A 13 -0.19 -1.23 0.41
N TRP A 14 0.56 -2.31 0.20
CA TRP A 14 1.17 -3.06 1.30
C TRP A 14 2.38 -2.25 1.81
N PRO A 15 2.31 -1.60 2.99
CA PRO A 15 3.39 -0.72 3.44
C PRO A 15 4.64 -1.50 3.85
N THR A 16 4.48 -2.77 4.24
CA THR A 16 5.58 -3.64 4.70
C THR A 16 5.45 -5.04 4.11
N ARG A 17 6.57 -5.75 4.00
CA ARG A 17 6.59 -7.17 3.59
C ARG A 17 5.72 -8.03 4.50
N HIS A 18 5.73 -7.73 5.80
CA HIS A 18 4.88 -8.41 6.77
C HIS A 18 3.38 -8.22 6.47
N ALA A 19 2.94 -7.02 6.11
CA ALA A 19 1.55 -6.78 5.72
C ALA A 19 1.15 -7.57 4.47
N MET A 20 2.04 -7.70 3.49
CA MET A 20 1.82 -8.54 2.31
C MET A 20 1.73 -10.03 2.68
N VAL A 21 2.60 -10.52 3.57
CA VAL A 21 2.55 -11.90 4.08
C VAL A 21 1.23 -12.17 4.80
N MET A 22 0.79 -11.29 5.70
CA MET A 22 -0.47 -11.45 6.42
C MET A 22 -1.68 -11.45 5.48
N HIS A 23 -1.67 -10.62 4.44
CA HIS A 23 -2.70 -10.68 3.41
C HIS A 23 -2.63 -11.97 2.58
N GLY A 24 -1.42 -12.41 2.23
CA GLY A 24 -1.19 -13.69 1.58
C GLY A 24 -1.77 -14.84 2.40
N LEU A 25 -1.54 -14.86 3.72
CA LEU A 25 -2.11 -15.85 4.63
C LEU A 25 -3.64 -15.81 4.63
N ALA A 26 -4.25 -14.62 4.71
CA ALA A 26 -5.71 -14.46 4.68
C ALA A 26 -6.36 -14.97 3.37
N LYS A 27 -5.64 -14.93 2.25
CA LYS A 27 -6.10 -15.47 0.96
C LYS A 27 -5.83 -16.96 0.78
N ASN A 28 -4.69 -17.46 1.27
CA ASN A 28 -4.25 -18.84 1.02
C ASN A 28 -4.68 -19.84 2.10
N LEU A 29 -4.85 -19.43 3.36
CA LEU A 29 -5.27 -20.34 4.43
C LEU A 29 -6.68 -20.95 4.22
N PRO A 30 -7.67 -20.25 3.62
CA PRO A 30 -8.92 -20.89 3.22
C PRO A 30 -8.74 -22.08 2.27
N TRP A 31 -7.78 -22.02 1.35
CA TRP A 31 -7.44 -23.13 0.46
C TRP A 31 -6.84 -24.29 1.23
N LEU A 32 -5.86 -24.04 2.09
CA LEU A 32 -5.25 -25.09 2.93
C LEU A 32 -6.30 -25.72 3.87
N ALA A 33 -7.18 -24.91 4.45
CA ALA A 33 -8.27 -25.39 5.29
C ALA A 33 -9.25 -26.25 4.49
N PHE A 34 -9.61 -25.84 3.27
CA PHE A 34 -10.45 -26.64 2.39
C PHE A 34 -9.85 -28.03 2.14
N VAL A 35 -8.57 -28.12 1.76
CA VAL A 35 -7.90 -29.41 1.52
C VAL A 35 -7.92 -30.29 2.78
N ASN A 36 -7.54 -29.73 3.94
CA ASN A 36 -7.55 -30.46 5.22
C ASN A 36 -8.95 -30.95 5.60
N VAL A 37 -9.95 -30.08 5.51
CA VAL A 37 -11.35 -30.41 5.84
C VAL A 37 -11.90 -31.45 4.87
N SER A 38 -11.63 -31.35 3.57
CA SER A 38 -12.11 -32.32 2.58
C SER A 38 -11.59 -33.73 2.87
N PHE A 39 -10.30 -33.88 3.18
CA PHE A 39 -9.75 -35.19 3.54
C PHE A 39 -10.29 -35.69 4.89
N ALA A 40 -10.41 -34.80 5.88
CA ALA A 40 -10.97 -35.17 7.17
C ALA A 40 -12.43 -35.65 7.06
N VAL A 41 -13.25 -34.94 6.28
CA VAL A 41 -14.64 -35.32 6.00
C VAL A 41 -14.71 -36.64 5.22
N MET A 42 -13.86 -36.83 4.21
CA MET A 42 -13.80 -38.09 3.47
C MET A 42 -13.51 -39.28 4.40
N ILE A 43 -12.58 -39.12 5.35
CA ILE A 43 -12.25 -40.16 6.33
C ILE A 43 -13.39 -40.35 7.35
N LEU A 44 -14.08 -39.29 7.78
CA LEU A 44 -15.25 -39.41 8.67
C LEU A 44 -16.42 -40.15 7.97
N LEU A 45 -16.65 -39.87 6.69
CA LEU A 45 -17.67 -40.51 5.86
C LEU A 45 -17.31 -41.94 5.43
N ARG A 46 -16.18 -42.49 5.89
CA ARG A 46 -15.76 -43.87 5.56
C ARG A 46 -16.85 -44.92 5.81
N HIS A 47 -17.69 -44.73 6.82
CA HIS A 47 -18.78 -45.66 7.15
C HIS A 47 -19.93 -45.65 6.13
N VAL A 48 -20.09 -44.58 5.37
CA VAL A 48 -21.07 -44.45 4.28
C VAL A 48 -20.44 -44.82 2.94
N LEU A 49 -19.18 -44.44 2.74
CA LEU A 49 -18.48 -44.55 1.46
C LEU A 49 -17.88 -45.93 1.21
N LEU A 50 -17.64 -46.72 2.25
CA LEU A 50 -16.90 -47.98 2.17
C LEU A 50 -17.72 -49.15 2.69
N LYS A 51 -17.43 -50.35 2.17
CA LYS A 51 -18.17 -51.56 2.52
C LYS A 51 -17.60 -52.18 3.80
N PRO A 52 -18.42 -52.90 4.58
CA PRO A 52 -17.91 -53.72 5.70
C PRO A 52 -16.84 -54.69 5.18
N GLY A 53 -15.59 -54.56 5.65
CA GLY A 53 -14.44 -55.34 5.20
C GLY A 53 -13.36 -54.53 4.47
N ASP A 54 -13.60 -53.27 4.11
CA ASP A 54 -12.55 -52.40 3.57
C ASP A 54 -11.48 -52.10 4.65
N PRO A 55 -10.18 -52.08 4.32
CA PRO A 55 -9.09 -51.84 5.26
C PRO A 55 -9.13 -50.44 5.91
N LEU A 56 -9.88 -49.51 5.33
CA LEU A 56 -10.18 -48.20 5.90
C LEU A 56 -11.19 -48.26 7.05
N TYR A 57 -11.89 -49.37 7.24
CA TYR A 57 -12.79 -49.62 8.36
C TYR A 57 -11.97 -50.22 9.52
N PRO A 58 -11.65 -49.45 10.58
CA PRO A 58 -10.80 -49.95 11.65
C PRO A 58 -11.50 -51.09 12.39
N THR A 59 -10.78 -52.19 12.64
CA THR A 59 -11.32 -53.35 13.36
C THR A 59 -11.45 -53.12 14.86
N SER A 60 -10.68 -52.18 15.42
CA SER A 60 -10.71 -51.84 16.84
C SER A 60 -11.61 -50.63 17.14
N PRO A 61 -12.59 -50.74 18.05
CA PRO A 61 -13.48 -49.64 18.41
C PRO A 61 -12.74 -48.46 19.06
N HIS A 62 -11.61 -48.69 19.71
CA HIS A 62 -10.75 -47.62 20.23
C HIS A 62 -10.08 -46.84 19.10
N LEU A 63 -9.56 -47.55 18.10
CA LEU A 63 -8.89 -46.95 16.94
C LEU A 63 -9.89 -46.10 16.11
N THR A 64 -11.12 -46.59 15.95
CA THR A 64 -12.21 -45.85 15.29
C THR A 64 -12.48 -44.51 15.98
N LYS A 65 -12.67 -44.51 17.31
CA LYS A 65 -12.91 -43.29 18.08
C LYS A 65 -11.74 -42.30 17.98
N MET A 66 -10.51 -42.81 18.00
CA MET A 66 -9.31 -41.98 17.92
C MET A 66 -9.13 -41.34 16.53
N VAL A 67 -9.43 -42.06 15.45
CA VAL A 67 -9.45 -41.52 14.09
C VAL A 67 -10.53 -40.44 13.96
N ASP A 68 -11.75 -40.70 14.45
CA ASP A 68 -12.84 -39.71 14.42
C ASP A 68 -12.49 -38.43 15.18
N ALA A 69 -11.94 -38.57 16.39
CA ALA A 69 -11.48 -37.44 17.19
C ALA A 69 -10.36 -36.65 16.47
N SER A 70 -9.44 -37.33 15.79
CA SER A 70 -8.36 -36.70 15.01
C SER A 70 -8.92 -35.90 13.83
N MET A 71 -9.86 -36.46 13.07
CA MET A 71 -10.47 -35.77 11.93
C MET A 71 -11.30 -34.56 12.37
N LEU A 72 -12.05 -34.68 13.47
CA LEU A 72 -12.75 -33.53 14.07
C LEU A 72 -11.77 -32.45 14.54
N GLY A 73 -10.65 -32.85 15.15
CA GLY A 73 -9.57 -31.94 15.53
C GLY A 73 -9.00 -31.17 14.33
N ILE A 74 -8.74 -31.85 13.20
CA ILE A 74 -8.27 -31.23 11.96
C ILE A 74 -9.28 -30.19 11.44
N ILE A 75 -10.58 -30.50 11.47
CA ILE A 75 -11.63 -29.57 11.02
C ILE A 75 -11.65 -28.32 11.90
N ILE A 76 -11.61 -28.48 13.23
CA ILE A 76 -11.62 -27.38 14.19
C ILE A 76 -10.38 -26.50 14.01
N LEU A 77 -9.19 -27.09 13.94
CA LEU A 77 -7.94 -26.34 13.76
C LEU A 77 -7.90 -25.63 12.40
N SER A 78 -8.41 -26.27 11.34
CA SER A 78 -8.51 -25.66 10.00
C SER A 78 -9.43 -24.44 9.99
N ALA A 79 -10.57 -24.51 10.68
CA ALA A 79 -11.47 -23.37 10.85
C ALA A 79 -10.81 -22.25 11.68
N ALA A 80 -10.07 -22.61 12.74
CA ALA A 80 -9.32 -21.66 13.55
C ALA A 80 -8.25 -20.92 12.72
N LEU A 81 -7.52 -21.63 11.84
CA LEU A 81 -6.52 -21.02 10.95
C LEU A 81 -7.13 -19.94 10.05
N VAL A 82 -8.30 -20.21 9.45
CA VAL A 82 -9.00 -19.23 8.60
C VAL A 82 -9.42 -18.00 9.41
N LEU A 83 -10.01 -18.22 10.60
CA LEU A 83 -10.42 -17.13 11.49
C LEU A 83 -9.23 -16.28 11.95
N MET A 84 -8.12 -16.92 12.32
CA MET A 84 -6.89 -16.24 12.72
C MET A 84 -6.29 -15.42 11.58
N ALA A 85 -6.32 -15.95 10.35
CA ALA A 85 -5.82 -15.25 9.17
C ALA A 85 -6.63 -13.99 8.86
N TRP A 86 -7.97 -14.08 8.87
CA TRP A 86 -8.84 -12.94 8.64
C TRP A 86 -8.77 -11.90 9.75
N ARG A 87 -8.71 -12.34 11.01
CA ARG A 87 -8.59 -11.44 12.17
C ARG A 87 -7.15 -10.99 12.46
N ARG A 88 -6.17 -11.44 11.66
CA ARG A 88 -4.73 -11.14 11.83
C ARG A 88 -4.20 -11.47 13.23
N ILE A 89 -4.64 -12.59 13.79
CA ILE A 89 -4.24 -13.07 15.10
C ILE A 89 -2.88 -13.76 15.00
N ALA A 90 -1.98 -13.50 15.96
CA ALA A 90 -0.68 -14.15 16.05
C ALA A 90 -0.79 -15.64 16.42
N GLY A 91 0.28 -16.42 16.18
CA GLY A 91 0.32 -17.84 16.56
C GLY A 91 -0.18 -18.82 15.49
N ILE A 92 -0.32 -18.39 14.24
CA ILE A 92 -0.73 -19.25 13.11
C ILE A 92 0.20 -20.48 12.99
N SER A 93 1.52 -20.31 13.14
CA SER A 93 2.49 -21.42 13.10
C SER A 93 2.24 -22.49 14.17
N VAL A 94 1.76 -22.10 15.35
CA VAL A 94 1.46 -23.05 16.44
C VAL A 94 0.28 -23.93 16.06
N VAL A 95 -0.79 -23.33 15.52
CA VAL A 95 -1.97 -24.07 15.07
C VAL A 95 -1.64 -24.97 13.87
N LEU A 96 -0.80 -24.50 12.94
CA LEU A 96 -0.29 -25.31 11.84
C LEU A 96 0.50 -26.53 12.32
N PHE A 97 1.36 -26.36 13.33
CA PHE A 97 2.10 -27.46 13.93
C PHE A 97 1.18 -28.52 14.53
N PHE A 98 0.19 -28.13 15.34
CA PHE A 98 -0.75 -29.10 15.92
C PHE A 98 -1.61 -29.79 14.85
N CYS A 99 -2.05 -29.07 13.83
CA CYS A 99 -2.77 -29.66 12.70
C CYS A 99 -1.91 -30.72 11.99
N SER A 100 -0.64 -30.40 11.72
CA SER A 100 0.32 -31.32 11.11
C SER A 100 0.66 -32.51 12.01
N ALA A 101 0.78 -32.31 13.32
CA ALA A 101 1.03 -33.38 14.28
C ALA A 101 -0.13 -34.39 14.32
N ILE A 102 -1.39 -33.93 14.27
CA ILE A 102 -2.56 -34.82 14.20
C ILE A 102 -2.54 -35.62 12.90
N TRP A 103 -2.30 -34.95 11.76
CA TRP A 103 -2.16 -35.65 10.48
C TRP A 103 -1.02 -36.67 10.48
N SER A 104 0.12 -36.31 11.05
CA SER A 104 1.30 -37.17 11.19
C SER A 104 0.96 -38.47 11.93
N VAL A 105 0.32 -38.35 13.09
CA VAL A 105 -0.08 -39.52 13.86
C VAL A 105 -1.11 -40.38 13.11
N ALA A 106 -2.11 -39.76 12.48
CA ALA A 106 -3.10 -40.48 11.68
C ALA A 106 -2.47 -41.22 10.49
N CYS A 107 -1.62 -40.55 9.73
CA CYS A 107 -0.94 -41.12 8.58
C CYS A 107 0.02 -42.25 8.98
N PHE A 108 0.73 -42.11 10.09
CA PHE A 108 1.57 -43.20 10.63
C PHE A 108 0.74 -44.47 10.87
N TRP A 109 -0.42 -44.34 11.51
CA TRP A 109 -1.31 -45.49 11.75
C TRP A 109 -1.88 -46.06 10.46
N PHE A 110 -2.31 -45.21 9.53
CA PHE A 110 -2.85 -45.68 8.25
C PHE A 110 -1.83 -46.45 7.42
N VAL A 111 -0.56 -46.05 7.49
CA VAL A 111 0.56 -46.73 6.80
C VAL A 111 0.94 -48.02 7.51
N THR A 112 1.12 -48.00 8.84
CA THR A 112 1.72 -49.12 9.57
C THR A 112 0.72 -50.18 10.05
N GLN A 113 -0.51 -49.79 10.37
CA GLN A 113 -1.53 -50.68 10.94
C GLN A 113 -2.57 -51.09 9.90
N LEU A 114 -3.07 -50.12 9.12
CA LEU A 114 -4.12 -50.36 8.13
C LEU A 114 -3.56 -50.70 6.73
N LEU A 115 -2.25 -50.54 6.52
CA LEU A 115 -1.54 -50.83 5.26
C LEU A 115 -2.23 -50.21 4.03
N LEU A 116 -2.78 -49.01 4.19
CA LEU A 116 -3.59 -48.37 3.16
C LEU A 116 -2.70 -47.81 2.04
N PRO A 117 -2.82 -48.28 0.79
CA PRO A 117 -1.94 -47.87 -0.31
C PRO A 117 -2.12 -46.38 -0.67
N HIS A 118 -3.29 -45.82 -0.42
CA HIS A 118 -3.64 -44.44 -0.79
C HIS A 118 -3.14 -43.36 0.20
N VAL A 119 -2.50 -43.75 1.31
CA VAL A 119 -2.01 -42.79 2.32
C VAL A 119 -0.79 -42.02 1.81
N TRP A 120 0.07 -42.65 1.03
CA TRP A 120 1.22 -41.99 0.43
C TRP A 120 0.78 -40.83 -0.48
N PRO A 121 -0.16 -41.02 -1.43
CA PRO A 121 -0.78 -39.92 -2.16
C PRO A 121 -1.40 -38.84 -1.26
N LEU A 122 -2.15 -39.21 -0.22
CA LEU A 122 -2.75 -38.26 0.71
C LEU A 122 -1.69 -37.33 1.33
N CYS A 123 -0.60 -37.89 1.84
CA CYS A 123 0.45 -37.09 2.49
C CYS A 123 1.19 -36.20 1.49
N VAL A 124 1.43 -36.70 0.27
CA VAL A 124 2.00 -35.89 -0.82
C VAL A 124 1.10 -34.71 -1.15
N ILE A 125 -0.22 -34.92 -1.25
CA ILE A 125 -1.18 -33.83 -1.50
C ILE A 125 -1.19 -32.83 -0.34
N LEU A 126 -1.15 -33.30 0.91
CA LEU A 126 -1.08 -32.41 2.07
C LEU A 126 0.22 -31.56 2.05
N LEU A 127 1.37 -32.15 1.74
CA LEU A 127 2.64 -31.43 1.61
C LEU A 127 2.60 -30.40 0.47
N LEU A 128 2.07 -30.77 -0.70
CA LEU A 128 1.92 -29.84 -1.83
C LEU A 128 0.92 -28.71 -1.52
N ALA A 129 -0.17 -29.00 -0.80
CA ALA A 129 -1.12 -28.01 -0.33
C ALA A 129 -0.48 -27.05 0.69
N GLY A 130 0.32 -27.58 1.61
CA GLY A 130 1.13 -26.80 2.55
C GLY A 130 2.08 -25.86 1.83
N LEU A 131 2.86 -26.39 0.88
CA LEU A 131 3.78 -25.62 0.05
C LEU A 131 3.06 -24.48 -0.67
N THR A 132 2.00 -24.78 -1.41
CA THR A 132 1.27 -23.77 -2.19
C THR A 132 0.64 -22.69 -1.32
N ALA A 133 0.18 -23.03 -0.11
CA ALA A 133 -0.45 -22.08 0.79
C ALA A 133 0.54 -21.26 1.64
N LEU A 134 1.73 -21.79 1.92
CA LEU A 134 2.65 -21.27 2.94
C LEU A 134 4.06 -20.95 2.42
N TYR A 135 4.36 -21.08 1.13
CA TYR A 135 5.71 -20.88 0.59
C TYR A 135 6.39 -19.55 0.97
N PHE A 136 5.60 -18.48 1.15
CA PHE A 136 6.03 -17.13 1.53
C PHE A 136 6.12 -16.91 3.06
N TYR A 137 5.67 -17.88 3.86
CA TYR A 137 5.66 -17.84 5.33
C TYR A 137 6.50 -18.99 5.91
N PRO A 138 7.83 -18.80 6.08
CA PRO A 138 8.76 -19.90 6.37
C PRO A 138 8.48 -20.63 7.69
N GLU A 139 8.13 -19.89 8.74
CA GLU A 139 7.84 -20.47 10.06
C GLU A 139 6.62 -21.40 10.01
N GLY A 140 5.54 -20.95 9.38
CA GLY A 140 4.33 -21.75 9.24
C GLY A 140 4.51 -22.92 8.28
N LEU A 141 5.27 -22.73 7.20
CA LEU A 141 5.59 -23.80 6.26
C LEU A 141 6.34 -24.94 6.96
N LEU A 142 7.40 -24.62 7.70
CA LEU A 142 8.17 -25.63 8.44
C LEU A 142 7.33 -26.29 9.54
N ALA A 143 6.51 -25.50 10.26
CA ALA A 143 5.60 -26.02 11.27
C ALA A 143 4.61 -27.04 10.69
N PHE A 144 4.14 -26.82 9.46
CA PHE A 144 3.19 -27.73 8.81
C PHE A 144 3.87 -28.91 8.09
N GLU A 145 4.98 -28.71 7.39
CA GLU A 145 5.59 -29.76 6.56
C GLU A 145 6.49 -30.72 7.35
N LEU A 146 7.26 -30.24 8.33
CA LEU A 146 8.27 -31.06 9.01
C LEU A 146 7.68 -32.29 9.73
N PRO A 147 6.60 -32.20 10.52
CA PRO A 147 6.06 -33.37 11.21
C PRO A 147 5.61 -34.46 10.22
N LEU A 148 4.88 -34.05 9.16
CA LEU A 148 4.42 -34.94 8.10
C LEU A 148 5.60 -35.58 7.34
N TRP A 149 6.60 -34.77 6.99
CA TRP A 149 7.78 -35.25 6.27
C TRP A 149 8.58 -36.28 7.06
N ILE A 150 8.79 -36.04 8.37
CA ILE A 150 9.48 -36.97 9.27
C ILE A 150 8.67 -38.25 9.46
N THR A 151 7.36 -38.13 9.62
CA THR A 151 6.46 -39.28 9.85
C THR A 151 6.56 -40.31 8.73
N LEU A 152 6.64 -39.86 7.48
CA LEU A 152 6.72 -40.76 6.32
C LEU A 152 8.02 -41.55 6.27
N LEU A 153 9.14 -40.95 6.69
CA LEU A 153 10.41 -41.67 6.87
C LEU A 153 10.28 -42.75 7.94
N ILE A 154 9.70 -42.40 9.09
CA ILE A 154 9.53 -43.33 10.21
C ILE A 154 8.57 -44.47 9.83
N ALA A 155 7.46 -44.16 9.15
CA ALA A 155 6.48 -45.15 8.71
C ALA A 155 7.09 -46.12 7.69
N SER A 156 7.89 -45.62 6.74
CA SER A 156 8.63 -46.45 5.79
C SER A 156 9.67 -47.34 6.49
N TRP A 157 10.41 -46.80 7.45
CA TRP A 157 11.37 -47.58 8.24
C TRP A 157 10.67 -48.74 8.97
N ARG A 158 9.49 -48.47 9.55
CA ARG A 158 8.70 -49.48 10.25
C ARG A 158 8.14 -50.56 9.33
N LEU A 159 7.71 -50.22 8.13
CA LEU A 159 7.14 -51.18 7.16
C LEU A 159 8.17 -52.11 6.52
N ASN A 160 9.40 -51.62 6.38
CA ASN A 160 10.48 -52.36 5.71
C ASN A 160 11.44 -53.03 6.70
N ASP A 161 11.10 -53.02 8.01
CA ASP A 161 11.96 -53.49 9.12
C ASP A 161 13.41 -52.97 9.04
N GLY A 162 13.59 -51.74 8.55
CA GLY A 162 14.91 -51.25 8.17
C GLY A 162 14.87 -50.18 7.09
N LEU A 163 16.06 -49.69 6.74
CA LEU A 163 16.20 -48.64 5.76
C LEU A 163 15.95 -49.20 4.35
N ASN A 164 14.89 -48.73 3.71
CA ASN A 164 14.60 -49.07 2.32
C ASN A 164 15.24 -48.05 1.38
N LEU A 165 16.30 -48.46 0.67
CA LEU A 165 17.06 -47.57 -0.21
C LEU A 165 16.20 -47.01 -1.36
N HIS A 166 15.29 -47.81 -1.94
CA HIS A 166 14.41 -47.34 -3.01
C HIS A 166 13.49 -46.22 -2.51
N PHE A 167 12.93 -46.38 -1.32
CA PHE A 167 12.11 -45.34 -0.69
C PHE A 167 12.91 -44.08 -0.42
N VAL A 168 14.12 -44.19 0.14
CA VAL A 168 14.98 -43.04 0.41
C VAL A 168 15.30 -42.26 -0.86
N ILE A 169 15.59 -42.94 -1.98
CA ILE A 169 15.85 -42.30 -3.27
C ILE A 169 14.61 -41.54 -3.76
N ILE A 170 13.44 -42.20 -3.81
CA ILE A 170 12.18 -41.57 -4.24
C ILE A 170 11.85 -40.36 -3.35
N TRP A 171 11.99 -40.53 -2.04
CA TRP A 171 11.70 -39.49 -1.05
C TRP A 171 12.66 -38.29 -1.16
N SER A 172 13.94 -38.55 -1.47
CA SER A 172 14.92 -37.50 -1.70
C SER A 172 14.60 -36.71 -2.97
N VAL A 173 14.22 -37.38 -4.06
CA VAL A 173 13.77 -36.73 -5.30
C VAL A 173 12.52 -35.89 -5.04
N PHE A 174 11.53 -36.42 -4.31
CA PHE A 174 10.32 -35.67 -3.96
C PHE A 174 10.63 -34.45 -3.08
N THR A 175 11.54 -34.58 -2.11
CA THR A 175 11.98 -33.47 -1.27
C THR A 175 12.67 -32.38 -2.10
N LEU A 176 13.49 -32.77 -3.08
CA LEU A 176 14.10 -31.82 -4.02
C LEU A 176 13.04 -31.09 -4.85
N ILE A 177 11.99 -31.79 -5.31
CA ILE A 177 10.86 -31.17 -6.03
C ILE A 177 10.16 -30.11 -5.15
N LEU A 178 9.91 -30.40 -3.86
CA LEU A 178 9.31 -29.43 -2.93
C LEU A 178 10.20 -28.20 -2.73
N ILE A 179 11.52 -28.40 -2.54
CA ILE A 179 12.48 -27.30 -2.36
C ILE A 179 12.53 -26.42 -3.62
N CYS A 180 12.65 -27.02 -4.81
CA CYS A 180 12.64 -26.30 -6.08
C CYS A 180 11.31 -25.57 -6.31
N GLY A 181 10.18 -26.23 -6.02
CA GLY A 181 8.85 -25.62 -6.09
C GLY A 181 8.72 -24.40 -5.17
N ARG A 182 9.20 -24.51 -3.92
CA ARG A 182 9.25 -23.38 -2.98
C ARG A 182 10.08 -22.23 -3.51
N PHE A 183 11.26 -22.51 -4.05
CA PHE A 183 12.15 -21.49 -4.58
C PHE A 183 11.47 -20.70 -5.72
N ILE A 184 10.81 -21.40 -6.65
CA ILE A 184 10.07 -20.77 -7.75
C ILE A 184 8.91 -19.92 -7.22
N LEU A 185 8.06 -20.47 -6.35
CA LEU A 185 6.93 -19.73 -5.80
C LEU A 185 7.37 -18.49 -5.01
N LEU A 186 8.41 -18.62 -4.19
CA LEU A 186 8.98 -17.50 -3.45
C LEU A 186 9.55 -16.43 -4.38
N SER A 187 10.20 -16.83 -5.47
CA SER A 187 10.72 -15.90 -6.48
C SER A 187 9.60 -15.06 -7.11
N TRP A 188 8.45 -15.67 -7.41
CA TRP A 188 7.28 -14.96 -7.94
C TRP A 188 6.65 -14.01 -6.92
N PHE A 189 6.60 -14.41 -5.64
CA PHE A 189 6.10 -13.53 -4.58
C PHE A 189 7.00 -12.32 -4.34
N ASP A 190 8.32 -12.54 -4.28
CA ASP A 190 9.26 -11.44 -4.12
C ASP A 190 9.27 -10.52 -5.36
N GLU A 191 9.08 -11.07 -6.56
CA GLU A 191 8.91 -10.29 -7.78
C GLU A 191 7.63 -9.44 -7.76
N ALA A 192 6.50 -10.03 -7.33
CA ALA A 192 5.25 -9.29 -7.15
C ALA A 192 5.40 -8.16 -6.12
N TRP A 193 6.10 -8.40 -5.01
CA TRP A 193 6.42 -7.38 -4.02
C TRP A 193 7.24 -6.23 -4.63
N ARG A 194 8.32 -6.53 -5.34
CA ARG A 194 9.20 -5.53 -5.99
C ARG A 194 8.44 -4.69 -7.00
N ARG A 195 7.63 -5.32 -7.87
CA ARG A 195 6.82 -4.61 -8.86
C ARG A 195 5.81 -3.67 -8.20
N ASN A 196 5.19 -4.08 -7.11
CA ASN A 196 4.28 -3.21 -6.38
C ASN A 196 5.01 -1.97 -5.82
N GLN A 197 6.19 -2.15 -5.24
CA GLN A 197 7.00 -1.03 -4.73
C GLN A 197 7.41 -0.06 -5.85
N GLN A 198 7.87 -0.57 -7.00
CA GLN A 198 8.20 0.25 -8.17
C GLN A 198 6.99 1.03 -8.69
N ASN A 199 5.83 0.38 -8.79
CA ASN A 199 4.60 1.04 -9.20
C ASN A 199 4.20 2.17 -8.24
N GLN A 200 4.34 1.99 -6.93
CA GLN A 200 4.07 3.07 -5.97
C GLN A 200 5.02 4.25 -6.15
N LEU A 201 6.31 4.00 -6.37
CA LEU A 201 7.28 5.04 -6.65
C LEU A 201 6.96 5.79 -7.95
N LEU A 202 6.60 5.07 -9.02
CA LEU A 202 6.20 5.66 -10.29
C LEU A 202 4.94 6.51 -10.13
N ILE A 203 3.93 6.02 -9.42
CA ILE A 203 2.71 6.78 -9.12
C ILE A 203 3.05 8.06 -8.35
N SER A 204 3.92 8.00 -7.34
CA SER A 204 4.35 9.17 -6.58
C SER A 204 5.08 10.20 -7.45
N ARG A 205 5.95 9.74 -8.35
CA ARG A 205 6.65 10.63 -9.31
C ARG A 205 5.69 11.26 -10.31
N LEU A 206 4.76 10.49 -10.85
CA LEU A 206 3.73 10.99 -11.75
C LEU A 206 2.84 12.01 -11.05
N ASP A 207 2.48 11.77 -9.78
CA ASP A 207 1.70 12.70 -8.98
C ASP A 207 2.44 14.03 -8.75
N ALA A 208 3.73 13.96 -8.43
CA ALA A 208 4.58 15.15 -8.30
C ALA A 208 4.68 15.93 -9.64
N LEU A 209 4.91 15.25 -10.76
CA LEU A 209 4.95 15.87 -12.09
C LEU A 209 3.60 16.47 -12.50
N ALA A 210 2.49 15.84 -12.11
CA ALA A 210 1.15 16.30 -12.45
C ALA A 210 0.70 17.52 -11.63
N HIS A 211 1.24 17.71 -10.42
CA HIS A 211 0.70 18.69 -9.46
C HIS A 211 1.70 19.74 -8.96
N GLN A 212 2.99 19.64 -9.28
CA GLN A 212 4.00 20.62 -8.89
C GLN A 212 4.57 21.37 -10.08
N ASP A 213 4.96 22.63 -9.86
CA ASP A 213 5.76 23.39 -10.81
C ASP A 213 7.21 22.86 -10.79
N PRO A 214 7.82 22.55 -11.94
CA PRO A 214 9.14 21.94 -11.99
C PRO A 214 10.27 22.86 -11.51
N LEU A 215 10.12 24.19 -11.63
CA LEU A 215 11.15 25.17 -11.24
C LEU A 215 11.04 25.49 -9.75
N THR A 216 9.88 25.95 -9.31
CA THR A 216 9.68 26.51 -7.95
C THR A 216 9.29 25.46 -6.91
N LYS A 217 8.93 24.25 -7.37
CA LYS A 217 8.36 23.15 -6.56
C LYS A 217 7.11 23.57 -5.78
N THR A 218 6.43 24.65 -6.16
CA THR A 218 5.11 25.02 -5.62
C THR A 218 4.04 24.13 -6.27
N ALA A 219 2.79 24.21 -5.83
CA ALA A 219 1.71 23.65 -6.63
C ALA A 219 1.72 24.30 -8.03
N ASN A 220 1.42 23.53 -9.07
CA ASN A 220 1.18 24.10 -10.39
C ASN A 220 -0.26 24.64 -10.49
N ARG A 221 -0.54 25.40 -11.55
CA ARG A 221 -1.86 25.94 -11.84
C ARG A 221 -2.98 24.88 -11.75
N ARG A 222 -2.77 23.71 -12.36
CA ARG A 222 -3.76 22.63 -12.35
C ARG A 222 -4.09 22.15 -10.93
N LYS A 223 -3.08 21.96 -10.08
CA LYS A 223 -3.30 21.56 -8.68
C LYS A 223 -4.03 22.65 -7.90
N MET A 224 -3.68 23.91 -8.13
CA MET A 224 -4.36 25.05 -7.52
C MET A 224 -5.84 25.09 -7.90
N GLU A 225 -6.17 24.98 -9.19
CA GLU A 225 -7.56 24.99 -9.69
C GLU A 225 -8.39 23.89 -9.00
N VAL A 226 -7.86 22.66 -8.95
CA VAL A 226 -8.50 21.54 -8.25
C VAL A 226 -8.69 21.83 -6.76
N VAL A 227 -7.70 22.40 -6.07
CA VAL A 227 -7.82 22.73 -4.65
C VAL A 227 -8.88 23.81 -4.43
N LEU A 228 -8.92 24.82 -5.28
CA LEU A 228 -9.87 25.93 -5.19
C LEU A 228 -11.31 25.48 -5.45
N GLU A 229 -11.53 24.69 -6.51
CA GLU A 229 -12.85 24.12 -6.82
C GLU A 229 -13.39 23.28 -5.66
N ASN A 230 -12.55 22.38 -5.13
CA ASN A 230 -12.93 21.56 -3.97
C ASN A 230 -13.25 22.42 -2.72
N ALA A 231 -12.51 23.51 -2.51
CA ALA A 231 -12.76 24.41 -1.38
C ALA A 231 -14.11 25.12 -1.51
N VAL A 232 -14.45 25.57 -2.72
CA VAL A 232 -15.75 26.19 -3.03
C VAL A 232 -16.90 25.19 -2.86
N GLU A 233 -16.77 23.98 -3.42
CA GLU A 233 -17.79 22.92 -3.30
C GLU A 233 -18.05 22.52 -1.84
N GLN A 234 -16.99 22.45 -1.04
CA GLN A 234 -17.06 22.13 0.39
C GLN A 234 -17.47 23.33 1.26
N LYS A 235 -17.74 24.50 0.66
CA LYS A 235 -18.06 25.75 1.35
C LYS A 235 -17.04 26.11 2.42
N LYS A 236 -15.75 25.84 2.15
CA LYS A 236 -14.66 26.21 3.06
C LYS A 236 -14.51 27.73 3.06
N THR A 237 -14.15 28.28 4.22
CA THR A 237 -13.72 29.67 4.33
C THR A 237 -12.25 29.77 3.95
N PHE A 238 -11.91 30.71 3.06
CA PHE A 238 -10.54 30.95 2.63
C PHE A 238 -10.37 32.36 2.05
N SER A 239 -9.13 32.84 1.99
CA SER A 239 -8.74 34.00 1.21
C SER A 239 -7.71 33.60 0.16
N VAL A 240 -7.65 34.36 -0.92
CA VAL A 240 -6.67 34.21 -2.01
C VAL A 240 -5.80 35.46 -2.08
N ILE A 241 -4.51 35.26 -2.29
CA ILE A 241 -3.56 36.31 -2.64
C ILE A 241 -3.02 35.99 -4.03
N MET A 242 -3.39 36.79 -5.03
CA MET A 242 -2.73 36.79 -6.34
C MET A 242 -1.52 37.71 -6.27
N LEU A 243 -0.40 37.29 -6.82
CA LEU A 243 0.88 37.98 -6.66
C LEU A 243 1.68 37.94 -7.96
N ASP A 244 2.35 39.04 -8.27
CA ASP A 244 3.20 39.19 -9.45
C ASP A 244 4.49 39.94 -9.09
N ILE A 245 5.62 39.48 -9.64
CA ILE A 245 6.94 40.06 -9.37
C ILE A 245 7.11 41.34 -10.17
N ASP A 246 7.34 42.45 -9.47
CA ASP A 246 7.43 43.76 -10.09
C ASP A 246 8.61 43.87 -11.06
N TYR A 247 8.30 44.30 -12.29
CA TYR A 247 9.29 44.47 -13.37
C TYR A 247 10.12 43.21 -13.67
N PHE A 248 9.56 42.02 -13.52
CA PHE A 248 10.28 40.77 -13.77
C PHE A 248 10.82 40.63 -15.20
N LYS A 249 10.10 41.14 -16.21
CA LYS A 249 10.64 41.21 -17.57
C LYS A 249 11.95 42.00 -17.64
N ARG A 250 12.02 43.17 -17.00
CA ARG A 250 13.24 43.99 -16.95
C ARG A 250 14.37 43.29 -16.19
N TYR A 251 14.01 42.53 -15.15
CA TYR A 251 14.95 41.67 -14.44
C TYR A 251 15.59 40.67 -15.40
N ASN A 252 14.79 39.92 -16.15
CA ASN A 252 15.28 38.96 -17.14
C ASN A 252 16.11 39.61 -18.24
N ASP A 253 15.69 40.77 -18.75
CA ASP A 253 16.42 41.49 -19.79
C ASP A 253 17.80 41.98 -19.28
N THR A 254 17.95 42.22 -17.98
CA THR A 254 19.19 42.73 -17.36
C THR A 254 20.12 41.62 -16.90
N TYR A 255 19.57 40.57 -16.26
CA TYR A 255 20.36 39.51 -15.60
C TYR A 255 20.33 38.18 -16.35
N GLY A 256 19.53 38.07 -17.41
CA GLY A 256 19.32 36.84 -18.18
C GLY A 256 18.30 35.90 -17.54
N HIS A 257 17.74 35.00 -18.37
CA HIS A 257 16.69 34.07 -17.94
C HIS A 257 17.11 33.12 -16.82
N GLN A 258 18.38 32.70 -16.77
CA GLN A 258 18.88 31.81 -15.72
C GLN A 258 18.82 32.48 -14.34
N ALA A 259 19.20 33.76 -14.25
CA ALA A 259 19.05 34.54 -13.02
C ALA A 259 17.56 34.77 -12.68
N GLY A 260 16.72 34.93 -13.69
CA GLY A 260 15.26 34.95 -13.54
C GLY A 260 14.71 33.69 -12.88
N ASP A 261 15.14 32.53 -13.33
CA ASP A 261 14.73 31.23 -12.78
C ASP A 261 15.16 31.06 -11.31
N GLU A 262 16.37 31.52 -10.98
CA GLU A 262 16.85 31.57 -9.60
C GLU A 262 16.03 32.55 -8.74
N CYS A 263 15.70 33.73 -9.28
CA CYS A 263 14.84 34.70 -8.63
C CYS A 263 13.45 34.11 -8.32
N LEU A 264 12.81 33.46 -9.28
CA LEU A 264 11.53 32.77 -9.09
C LEU A 264 11.60 31.69 -8.00
N THR A 265 12.71 30.94 -7.97
CA THR A 265 12.94 29.91 -6.96
C THR A 265 13.08 30.50 -5.56
N ARG A 266 13.77 31.63 -5.42
CA ARG A 266 13.93 32.35 -4.14
C ARG A 266 12.61 32.96 -3.68
N VAL A 267 11.87 33.63 -4.58
CA VAL A 267 10.54 34.16 -4.29
C VAL A 267 9.60 33.05 -3.81
N ALA A 268 9.55 31.93 -4.53
CA ALA A 268 8.73 30.78 -4.15
C ALA A 268 9.08 30.22 -2.75
N ARG A 269 10.37 30.23 -2.37
CA ARG A 269 10.81 29.84 -1.03
C ARG A 269 10.26 30.79 0.04
N VAL A 270 10.35 32.10 -0.19
CA VAL A 270 9.82 33.12 0.72
C VAL A 270 8.30 32.95 0.86
N LEU A 271 7.57 32.73 -0.24
CA LEU A 271 6.12 32.49 -0.19
C LEU A 271 5.76 31.27 0.66
N LYS A 272 6.48 30.15 0.49
CA LYS A 272 6.28 28.92 1.29
C LYS A 272 6.58 29.11 2.77
N GLN A 273 7.56 29.94 3.12
CA GLN A 273 7.86 30.28 4.52
C GLN A 273 6.86 31.29 5.11
N SER A 274 6.16 32.02 4.24
CA SER A 274 5.21 33.06 4.61
C SER A 274 3.78 32.56 4.77
N VAL A 275 3.46 31.31 4.49
CA VAL A 275 2.13 30.74 4.80
C VAL A 275 2.04 30.27 6.26
N ARG A 276 0.83 30.02 6.78
CA ARG A 276 0.61 29.83 8.24
C ARG A 276 0.51 28.37 8.64
N THR A 277 -0.11 27.55 7.80
CA THR A 277 -0.41 26.15 8.10
C THR A 277 0.01 25.24 6.95
N PRO A 278 0.16 23.92 7.19
CA PRO A 278 0.37 22.96 6.11
C PRO A 278 -0.79 22.85 5.12
N GLU A 279 -1.97 23.39 5.47
CA GLU A 279 -3.14 23.41 4.57
C GLU A 279 -3.07 24.56 3.56
N ASP A 280 -2.44 25.68 3.93
CA ASP A 280 -2.27 26.83 3.02
C ASP A 280 -1.46 26.41 1.78
N VAL A 281 -1.92 26.81 0.59
CA VAL A 281 -1.33 26.38 -0.69
C VAL A 281 -0.64 27.55 -1.36
N VAL A 282 0.64 27.38 -1.69
CA VAL A 282 1.38 28.27 -2.60
C VAL A 282 1.46 27.59 -3.96
N SER A 283 1.06 28.31 -5.01
CA SER A 283 1.11 27.83 -6.39
C SER A 283 1.74 28.85 -7.34
N ARG A 284 2.35 28.36 -8.42
CA ARG A 284 2.78 29.21 -9.55
C ARG A 284 1.65 29.20 -10.57
N TYR A 285 1.07 30.36 -10.81
CA TYR A 285 -0.08 30.53 -11.69
C TYR A 285 0.35 30.52 -13.16
N GLY A 286 1.45 31.21 -13.48
CA GLY A 286 2.09 31.22 -14.80
C GLY A 286 3.19 32.28 -14.84
N GLY A 287 4.28 32.05 -15.58
CA GLY A 287 5.37 33.03 -15.67
C GLY A 287 5.93 33.43 -14.30
N GLU A 288 5.80 34.72 -13.96
CA GLU A 288 6.16 35.36 -12.68
C GLU A 288 5.01 35.46 -11.66
N GLU A 289 3.84 34.95 -12.00
CA GLU A 289 2.63 35.03 -11.20
C GLU A 289 2.51 33.84 -10.23
N PHE A 290 2.15 34.15 -9.00
CA PHE A 290 1.89 33.18 -7.93
C PHE A 290 0.49 33.40 -7.35
N LEU A 291 -0.11 32.32 -6.86
CA LEU A 291 -1.38 32.36 -6.16
C LEU A 291 -1.25 31.59 -4.85
N VAL A 292 -1.61 32.25 -3.75
CA VAL A 292 -1.66 31.68 -2.40
C VAL A 292 -3.11 31.51 -1.96
N ILE A 293 -3.50 30.30 -1.56
CA ILE A 293 -4.81 30.00 -0.96
C ILE A 293 -4.59 29.82 0.54
N LEU A 294 -5.28 30.63 1.34
CA LEU A 294 -5.19 30.63 2.80
C LEU A 294 -6.49 30.10 3.40
N PHE A 295 -6.47 28.88 3.94
CA PHE A 295 -7.67 28.25 4.51
C PHE A 295 -7.99 28.81 5.88
N ASN A 296 -9.29 28.85 6.21
CA ASN A 296 -9.84 29.38 7.45
C ASN A 296 -9.24 30.75 7.78
N CYS A 297 -9.09 31.58 6.75
CA CYS A 297 -8.43 32.87 6.79
C CYS A 297 -9.43 33.96 6.43
N PRO A 298 -9.76 34.87 7.35
CA PRO A 298 -10.38 36.13 7.00
C PRO A 298 -9.37 37.06 6.30
N GLU A 299 -9.90 38.05 5.58
CA GLU A 299 -9.11 39.03 4.82
C GLU A 299 -8.03 39.72 5.66
N ALA A 300 -8.38 40.16 6.88
CA ALA A 300 -7.45 40.83 7.78
C ALA A 300 -6.23 39.96 8.18
N ILE A 301 -6.38 38.63 8.16
CA ILE A 301 -5.24 37.72 8.39
C ILE A 301 -4.46 37.51 7.08
N ALA A 302 -5.12 37.53 5.92
CA ALA A 302 -4.45 37.47 4.62
C ALA A 302 -3.55 38.70 4.40
N GLU A 303 -3.97 39.89 4.85
CA GLU A 303 -3.13 41.10 4.84
C GLU A 303 -1.84 40.91 5.67
N LYS A 304 -1.91 40.23 6.83
CA LYS A 304 -0.71 39.91 7.62
C LYS A 304 0.23 38.95 6.88
N VAL A 305 -0.33 38.00 6.12
CA VAL A 305 0.47 37.11 5.26
C VAL A 305 1.13 37.90 4.13
N ALA A 306 0.40 38.82 3.48
CA ALA A 306 0.94 39.70 2.44
C ALA A 306 2.10 40.56 2.97
N LEU A 307 1.94 41.16 4.16
CA LEU A 307 3.03 41.91 4.81
C LEU A 307 4.24 41.00 5.09
N ARG A 308 4.02 39.80 5.62
CA ARG A 308 5.10 38.83 5.86
C ARG A 308 5.84 38.44 4.58
N ILE A 309 5.13 38.33 3.45
CA ILE A 309 5.75 38.09 2.15
C ILE A 309 6.67 39.26 1.77
N GLN A 310 6.21 40.50 1.90
CA GLN A 310 7.06 41.67 1.61
C GLN A 310 8.28 41.74 2.51
N ASP A 311 8.11 41.56 3.81
CA ASP A 311 9.21 41.59 4.78
C ASP A 311 10.20 40.45 4.52
N GLY A 312 9.70 39.27 4.16
CA GLY A 312 10.54 38.14 3.76
C GLY A 312 11.36 38.41 2.50
N LEU A 313 10.77 39.06 1.49
CA LEU A 313 11.47 39.43 0.25
C LEU A 313 12.50 40.55 0.49
N ARG A 314 12.17 41.53 1.34
CA ARG A 314 13.11 42.56 1.78
C ARG A 314 14.30 41.97 2.51
N ALA A 315 14.07 40.99 3.40
CA ALA A 315 15.13 40.28 4.11
C ALA A 315 16.00 39.42 3.18
N GLU A 316 15.39 38.80 2.16
CA GLU A 316 16.11 38.02 1.14
C GLU A 316 16.97 38.90 0.22
N ALA A 317 16.65 40.20 0.12
CA ALA A 317 17.42 41.26 -0.54
C ALA A 317 17.92 40.91 -1.95
N ILE A 318 17.05 40.31 -2.77
CA ILE A 318 17.38 39.90 -4.15
C ILE A 318 17.65 41.17 -5.00
N PRO A 319 18.85 41.41 -5.56
CA PRO A 319 19.15 42.64 -6.28
C PRO A 319 18.31 42.81 -7.55
N HIS A 320 17.75 44.01 -7.79
CA HIS A 320 17.00 44.36 -9.00
C HIS A 320 17.28 45.82 -9.42
N GLY A 321 18.47 46.07 -9.95
CA GLY A 321 18.91 47.42 -10.33
C GLY A 321 18.19 48.04 -11.54
N ALA A 322 17.35 47.27 -12.24
CA ALA A 322 16.53 47.75 -13.36
C ALA A 322 15.07 48.05 -12.95
N SER A 323 14.74 47.86 -11.67
CA SER A 323 13.44 48.20 -11.10
C SER A 323 13.33 49.70 -10.88
N ALA A 324 12.13 50.25 -11.13
CA ALA A 324 11.83 51.64 -10.79
C ALA A 324 11.20 51.79 -9.38
N VAL A 325 11.06 50.68 -8.65
CA VAL A 325 10.36 50.64 -7.35
C VAL A 325 11.34 50.53 -6.18
N SER A 326 12.39 49.73 -6.32
CA SER A 326 13.37 49.42 -5.26
C SER A 326 14.62 48.81 -5.89
N ASP A 327 15.77 48.91 -5.22
CA ASP A 327 17.01 48.22 -5.62
C ASP A 327 16.94 46.69 -5.43
N HIS A 328 15.84 46.20 -4.86
CA HIS A 328 15.56 44.78 -4.65
C HIS A 328 14.26 44.35 -5.32
N VAL A 329 14.11 43.04 -5.54
CA VAL A 329 12.89 42.43 -6.05
C VAL A 329 11.72 42.69 -5.09
N THR A 330 10.65 43.28 -5.61
CA THR A 330 9.39 43.51 -4.91
C THR A 330 8.24 42.79 -5.62
N VAL A 331 7.10 42.73 -4.96
CA VAL A 331 5.90 42.07 -5.48
C VAL A 331 4.68 42.96 -5.26
N SER A 332 3.80 42.95 -6.25
CA SER A 332 2.45 43.50 -6.11
C SER A 332 1.48 42.37 -5.79
N MET A 333 0.45 42.65 -4.98
CA MET A 333 -0.49 41.65 -4.49
C MET A 333 -1.95 42.10 -4.60
N GLY A 334 -2.84 41.17 -4.93
CA GLY A 334 -4.29 41.32 -4.88
C GLY A 334 -4.90 40.32 -3.93
N ILE A 335 -5.61 40.80 -2.92
CA ILE A 335 -6.22 39.97 -1.88
C ILE A 335 -7.73 39.91 -2.12
N THR A 336 -8.31 38.72 -2.02
CA THR A 336 -9.76 38.56 -2.03
C THR A 336 -10.17 37.44 -1.11
N SER A 337 -11.28 37.61 -0.40
CA SER A 337 -11.86 36.55 0.43
C SER A 337 -12.97 35.82 -0.30
N MET A 338 -13.13 34.53 0.01
CA MET A 338 -14.27 33.74 -0.45
C MET A 338 -15.58 34.41 -0.04
N ALA A 339 -16.52 34.52 -0.97
CA ALA A 339 -17.90 34.91 -0.70
C ALA A 339 -18.84 33.81 -1.19
N GLU A 340 -19.91 33.55 -0.44
CA GLU A 340 -20.87 32.51 -0.78
C GLU A 340 -21.45 32.74 -2.18
N GLY A 341 -21.54 31.65 -2.97
CA GLY A 341 -22.11 31.66 -4.31
C GLY A 341 -21.13 31.98 -5.44
N LEU A 342 -19.87 32.35 -5.16
CA LEU A 342 -18.87 32.57 -6.20
C LEU A 342 -18.19 31.27 -6.64
N ALA A 343 -17.99 31.14 -7.95
CA ALA A 343 -17.13 30.13 -8.53
C ALA A 343 -15.64 30.46 -8.30
N GLY A 344 -14.77 29.44 -8.30
CA GLY A 344 -13.33 29.62 -8.14
C GLY A 344 -12.73 30.60 -9.15
N THR A 345 -13.20 30.59 -10.40
CA THR A 345 -12.78 31.51 -11.46
C THR A 345 -13.11 32.98 -11.16
N GLU A 346 -14.25 33.25 -10.54
CA GLU A 346 -14.67 34.61 -10.16
C GLU A 346 -13.82 35.16 -9.01
N ILE A 347 -13.44 34.29 -8.07
CA ILE A 347 -12.54 34.63 -6.95
C ILE A 347 -11.16 35.01 -7.50
N ILE A 348 -10.62 34.22 -8.43
CA ILE A 348 -9.35 34.52 -9.09
C ILE A 348 -9.44 35.87 -9.83
N ALA A 349 -10.52 36.11 -10.57
CA ALA A 349 -10.72 37.37 -11.30
C ALA A 349 -10.77 38.60 -10.36
N ARG A 350 -11.37 38.47 -9.18
CA ARG A 350 -11.37 39.55 -8.17
C ARG A 350 -9.98 39.80 -7.59
N ALA A 351 -9.23 38.75 -7.29
CA ALA A 351 -7.85 38.87 -6.82
C ALA A 351 -6.95 39.51 -7.89
N ASP A 352 -7.12 39.16 -9.16
CA ASP A 352 -6.40 39.77 -10.29
C ASP A 352 -6.73 41.27 -10.45
N ALA A 353 -8.01 41.64 -10.35
CA ALA A 353 -8.41 43.05 -10.38
C ALA A 353 -7.80 43.86 -9.21
N ALA A 354 -7.68 43.25 -8.03
CA ALA A 354 -6.99 43.87 -6.89
C ALA A 354 -5.47 43.98 -7.14
N LEU A 355 -4.85 42.96 -7.71
CA LEU A 355 -3.43 42.98 -8.08
C LEU A 355 -3.15 44.12 -9.08
N TYR A 356 -4.02 44.31 -10.06
CA TYR A 356 -3.93 45.39 -11.02
C TYR A 356 -3.96 46.77 -10.33
N ARG A 357 -4.87 47.00 -9.39
CA ARG A 357 -4.92 48.23 -8.58
C ARG A 357 -3.62 48.46 -7.79
N ALA A 358 -3.03 47.40 -7.22
CA ALA A 358 -1.76 47.50 -6.51
C ALA A 358 -0.62 47.93 -7.44
N LYS A 359 -0.58 47.42 -8.68
CA LYS A 359 0.40 47.82 -9.70
C LYS A 359 0.24 49.28 -10.12
N GLU A 360 -0.99 49.77 -10.29
CA GLU A 360 -1.27 51.17 -10.63
C GLU A 360 -0.95 52.13 -9.48
N ALA A 361 -1.19 51.72 -8.24
CA ALA A 361 -0.91 52.52 -7.05
C ALA A 361 0.59 52.60 -6.68
N GLY A 362 1.48 52.18 -7.58
CA GLY A 362 2.92 52.34 -7.43
C GLY A 362 3.69 51.07 -7.06
N ARG A 363 3.07 49.88 -7.15
CA ARG A 363 3.71 48.57 -6.88
C ARG A 363 4.21 48.43 -5.44
N ASP A 364 4.93 47.34 -5.13
CA ASP A 364 5.36 46.92 -3.78
C ASP A 364 4.28 47.12 -2.71
N ARG A 365 3.08 46.59 -2.96
CA ARG A 365 1.93 46.71 -2.05
C ARG A 365 0.86 45.68 -2.36
N TRP A 366 -0.15 45.61 -1.49
CA TRP A 366 -1.38 44.88 -1.75
C TRP A 366 -2.59 45.82 -1.92
N SER A 367 -3.57 45.38 -2.71
CA SER A 367 -4.94 45.91 -2.68
C SER A 367 -5.90 44.77 -2.34
N ARG A 368 -7.07 45.13 -1.84
CA ARG A 368 -8.27 44.29 -1.78
C ARG A 368 -9.26 44.69 -2.86
#